data_AF-A0A938B7H5-F1
#
_entry.id   AF-A0A938B7H5-F1
#
_cell.length_a   1.000
_cell.length_b   1.000
_cell.length_c   1.000
_cell.angle_alpha   90.00
_cell.angle_beta   90.00
_cell.angle_gamma   90.00
#
_symmetry.space_group_name_H-M   'P 1'
#
loop_
_entity.id
_entity.type
_entity.pdbx_description
1 polymer ?
#
loop_
_entity_poly.entity_id
_entity_poly.type
_entity_poly.pdbx_seq_one_letter_code
_entity_poly.pdbx_strand_id
1 'polypeptide(L)'
;MTTEKLSKAVVLAGGADLNIVRRTHRAFTRFLQIAARNHGLQRELGITGSQLWAHINQLLPIAYEIECLAPALADGGPNAEYPWEAPPSTINVPASYNFPVNSTLRLPGGRNLLRLTKVMLDRFYVFFT
;
A
#
# COMPACT_ATOMS: atom_id res chain seq x y z
N MET A 1 -5.70 5.87 -1.64
CA MET A 1 -4.98 7.11 -1.26
C MET A 1 -4.07 7.02 -0.05
N THR A 2 -4.50 6.54 1.13
CA THR A 2 -3.65 6.55 2.35
C THR A 2 -2.31 5.85 2.15
N THR A 3 -2.33 4.63 1.60
CA THR A 3 -1.14 3.81 1.34
C THR A 3 -0.19 4.51 0.36
N GLU A 4 -0.72 5.09 -0.73
CA GLU A 4 0.08 5.86 -1.70
C GLU A 4 0.78 7.06 -1.05
N LYS A 5 0.04 7.90 -0.31
CA LYS A 5 0.60 9.10 0.33
C LYS A 5 1.66 8.76 1.37
N LEU A 6 1.38 7.76 2.23
CA LEU A 6 2.34 7.25 3.21
C LEU A 6 3.62 6.77 2.54
N SER A 7 3.48 6.02 1.44
CA SER A 7 4.62 5.47 0.70
C SER A 7 5.46 6.55 0.04
N LYS A 8 4.82 7.55 -0.57
CA LYS A 8 5.50 8.72 -1.13
C LYS A 8 6.26 9.48 -0.04
N ALA A 9 5.67 9.65 1.15
CA ALA A 9 6.33 10.30 2.28
C ALA A 9 7.61 9.56 2.70
N VAL A 10 7.57 8.23 2.83
CA VAL A 10 8.78 7.43 3.17
C VAL A 10 9.85 7.54 2.10
N VAL A 11 9.46 7.44 0.82
CA VAL A 11 10.42 7.53 -0.28
C VAL A 11 11.07 8.92 -0.34
N LEU A 12 10.31 10.00 -0.07
CA LEU A 12 10.85 11.36 0.05
C LEU A 12 11.78 11.53 1.25
N ALA A 13 11.42 10.98 2.41
CA ALA A 13 12.27 11.03 3.60
C ALA A 13 13.61 10.31 3.39
N GLY A 14 13.63 9.28 2.53
CA GLY A 14 14.84 8.61 2.08
C GLY A 14 15.67 9.38 1.04
N GLY A 15 15.34 10.64 0.72
CA GLY A 15 16.10 11.51 -0.18
C GLY A 15 15.75 11.39 -1.67
N ALA A 16 14.62 10.77 -2.02
CA ALA A 16 14.20 10.67 -3.41
C ALA A 16 13.78 12.04 -3.99
N ASP A 17 13.96 12.20 -5.30
CA ASP A 17 13.54 13.41 -6.03
C ASP A 17 12.01 13.57 -6.03
N LEU A 18 11.54 14.77 -5.68
CA LEU A 18 10.12 15.08 -5.58
C LEU A 18 9.36 14.94 -6.90
N ASN A 19 9.97 15.32 -8.03
CA ASN A 19 9.35 15.20 -9.34
C ASN A 19 9.17 13.74 -9.75
N ILE A 20 10.14 12.88 -9.41
CA ILE A 20 10.04 11.43 -9.63
C ILE A 20 8.93 10.83 -8.77
N VAL A 21 8.91 11.14 -7.46
CA VAL A 21 7.90 10.61 -6.53
C VAL A 21 6.49 11.08 -6.90
N ARG A 22 6.34 12.32 -7.37
CA ARG A 22 5.03 12.85 -7.77
C ARG A 22 4.42 12.08 -8.95
N ARG A 23 5.25 11.64 -9.89
CA ARG A 23 4.80 10.94 -11.12
C ARG A 23 4.56 9.44 -10.92
N THR A 24 5.05 8.83 -9.85
CA THR A 24 4.81 7.41 -9.60
C THR A 24 3.52 7.20 -8.81
N HIS A 25 2.73 6.22 -9.24
CA HIS A 25 1.61 5.66 -8.47
C HIS A 25 1.95 4.27 -7.91
N ARG A 26 3.11 3.72 -8.29
CA ARG A 26 3.68 2.48 -7.73
C ARG A 26 4.64 2.84 -6.60
N ALA A 27 4.12 2.92 -5.39
CA ALA A 27 4.88 3.29 -4.21
C ALA A 27 4.64 2.36 -3.01
N PHE A 28 3.48 1.71 -2.90
CA PHE A 28 3.10 0.94 -1.72
C PHE A 28 3.89 -0.35 -1.55
N THR A 29 4.06 -1.10 -2.63
CA THR A 29 4.90 -2.31 -2.62
C THR A 29 6.36 -1.97 -2.29
N ARG A 30 6.90 -0.91 -2.91
CA ARG A 30 8.25 -0.40 -2.63
C ARG A 30 8.41 0.06 -1.18
N PHE A 31 7.42 0.76 -0.64
CA PHE A 31 7.43 1.18 0.76
C PHE A 31 7.53 0.00 1.71
N LEU A 32 6.74 -1.04 1.50
CA LEU A 32 6.82 -2.26 2.32
C LEU A 32 8.19 -2.92 2.23
N GLN A 33 8.80 -2.97 1.05
CA GLN A 33 10.17 -3.48 0.88
C GLN A 33 11.21 -2.66 1.66
N ILE A 34 11.05 -1.34 1.75
CA ILE A 34 11.89 -0.48 2.60
C ILE A 34 11.64 -0.81 4.08
N ALA A 35 10.38 -0.90 4.49
CA ALA A 35 9.99 -1.24 5.86
C ALA A 35 10.53 -2.60 6.32
N ALA A 36 10.72 -3.56 5.40
CA ALA A 36 11.27 -4.89 5.70
C ALA A 36 12.69 -4.86 6.26
N ARG A 37 13.41 -3.74 6.08
CA ARG A 37 14.78 -3.54 6.57
C ARG A 37 14.84 -2.56 7.75
N ASN A 38 13.70 -2.12 8.27
CA ASN A 38 13.65 -1.09 9.30
C ASN A 38 13.89 -1.68 10.71
N HIS A 39 15.00 -1.29 11.34
CA HIS A 39 15.35 -1.76 12.70
C HIS A 39 14.43 -1.21 13.80
N GLY A 40 13.84 -0.02 13.62
CA GLY A 40 12.84 0.51 14.55
C GLY A 40 11.59 -0.37 14.57
N LEU A 41 11.13 -0.79 13.39
CA LEU A 41 10.00 -1.69 13.24
C LEU A 41 10.29 -3.10 13.77
N GLN A 42 11.52 -3.62 13.59
CA GLN A 42 11.95 -4.88 14.20
C GLN A 42 11.82 -4.85 15.73
N ARG A 43 12.33 -3.76 16.35
CA ARG A 43 12.25 -3.57 17.80
C ARG A 43 10.81 -3.41 18.29
N GLU A 44 9.99 -2.63 17.59
CA GLU A 44 8.59 -2.42 17.96
C GLU A 44 7.78 -3.71 17.93
N LEU A 45 8.02 -4.56 16.93
CA LEU A 45 7.32 -5.82 16.77
C LEU A 45 7.92 -6.97 17.59
N GLY A 46 9.10 -6.77 18.19
CA GLY A 46 9.81 -7.80 18.93
C GLY A 46 10.25 -9.00 18.06
N ILE A 47 10.56 -8.76 16.78
CA ILE A 47 10.92 -9.81 15.82
C ILE A 47 12.29 -9.56 15.18
N THR A 48 12.92 -10.62 14.68
CA THR A 48 14.17 -10.53 13.95
C THR A 48 13.98 -9.90 12.57
N GLY A 49 15.07 -9.42 11.96
CA GLY A 49 15.04 -8.92 10.59
C GLY A 49 14.57 -9.96 9.57
N SER A 50 14.93 -11.24 9.73
CA SER A 50 14.47 -12.31 8.85
C SER A 50 12.98 -12.60 9.00
N GLN A 51 12.45 -12.55 10.23
CA GLN A 51 11.03 -12.66 10.51
C GLN A 51 10.25 -11.47 9.91
N LEU A 52 10.76 -10.24 10.05
CA LEU A 52 10.14 -9.06 9.46
C LEU A 52 10.11 -9.14 7.92
N TRP A 53 11.22 -9.55 7.31
CA TRP A 53 11.30 -9.71 5.86
C TRP A 53 10.31 -10.77 5.36
N ALA A 54 10.26 -11.94 6.01
CA ALA A 54 9.31 -13.00 5.67
C ALA A 54 7.86 -12.53 5.86
N HIS A 55 7.58 -11.83 6.95
CA HIS A 55 6.27 -11.28 7.24
C HIS A 55 5.82 -10.30 6.15
N ILE A 56 6.66 -9.33 5.78
CA ILE A 56 6.31 -8.35 4.76
C ILE A 56 6.16 -8.99 3.37
N ASN A 57 7.01 -9.93 2.99
CA ASN A 57 6.89 -10.59 1.69
C ASN A 57 5.56 -11.32 1.51
N GLN A 58 5.00 -11.89 2.58
CA GLN A 58 3.67 -12.50 2.54
C GLN A 58 2.55 -11.48 2.27
N LEU A 59 2.78 -10.19 2.58
CA LEU A 59 1.81 -9.12 2.40
C LEU A 59 1.93 -8.41 1.05
N LEU A 60 3.05 -8.57 0.33
CA LEU A 60 3.30 -7.89 -0.94
C LEU A 60 2.24 -8.17 -2.02
N PRO A 61 1.69 -9.39 -2.19
CA PRO A 61 0.63 -9.62 -3.16
C PRO A 61 -0.63 -8.80 -2.88
N ILE A 62 -1.05 -8.71 -1.61
CA ILE A 62 -2.22 -7.92 -1.19
C ILE A 62 -1.95 -6.42 -1.42
N ALA A 63 -0.74 -5.97 -1.08
CA ALA A 63 -0.34 -4.58 -1.30
C ALA A 63 -0.31 -4.22 -2.79
N TYR A 64 0.10 -5.14 -3.65
CA TYR A 64 0.07 -4.98 -5.10
C TYR A 64 -1.37 -4.85 -5.62
N GLU A 65 -2.30 -5.70 -5.14
CA GLU A 65 -3.72 -5.58 -5.50
C GLU A 65 -4.30 -4.21 -5.11
N ILE A 66 -3.99 -3.72 -3.91
CA ILE A 66 -4.42 -2.38 -3.46
C ILE A 66 -3.80 -1.28 -4.33
N GLU A 67 -2.53 -1.41 -4.67
CA GLU A 67 -1.80 -0.44 -5.51
C GLU A 67 -2.41 -0.33 -6.91
N CYS A 68 -2.81 -1.46 -7.51
CA CYS A 68 -3.48 -1.49 -8.81
C CYS A 68 -4.84 -0.81 -8.84
N LEU A 69 -5.45 -0.49 -7.68
CA LEU A 69 -6.69 0.30 -7.62
C LEU A 69 -6.47 1.80 -7.83
N ALA A 70 -5.22 2.26 -7.96
CA ALA A 70 -4.93 3.64 -8.33
C ALA A 70 -5.40 3.90 -9.78
N PRO A 71 -6.07 5.04 -10.08
CA PRO A 71 -6.60 5.33 -11.41
C PRO A 71 -5.56 5.22 -12.53
N ALA A 72 -4.35 5.70 -12.28
CA ALA A 72 -3.24 5.64 -13.23
C ALA A 72 -2.73 4.21 -13.52
N LEU A 73 -3.08 3.24 -12.68
CA LEU A 73 -2.70 1.83 -12.83
C LEU A 73 -3.87 0.93 -13.26
N ALA A 74 -5.11 1.38 -13.05
CA ALA A 74 -6.31 0.64 -13.41
C ALA A 74 -6.65 0.66 -14.91
N ASP A 75 -6.05 1.59 -15.69
CA ASP A 75 -6.20 1.68 -17.15
C ASP A 75 -7.66 1.70 -17.63
N GLY A 76 -8.47 2.58 -17.02
CA GLY A 76 -9.92 2.67 -17.29
C GLY A 76 -10.77 1.57 -16.66
N GLY A 77 -10.15 0.60 -15.97
CA GLY A 77 -10.81 -0.43 -15.19
C GLY A 77 -11.18 -0.02 -13.75
N PRO A 78 -11.49 -1.00 -12.90
CA PRO A 78 -11.85 -0.78 -11.51
C PRO A 78 -10.78 -0.01 -10.74
N ASN A 79 -11.17 1.15 -10.23
CA ASN A 79 -10.31 2.01 -9.42
C ASN A 79 -11.08 2.55 -8.21
N ALA A 80 -10.35 2.91 -7.15
CA ALA A 80 -10.97 3.28 -5.87
C ALA A 80 -11.36 4.77 -5.76
N GLU A 81 -11.14 5.59 -6.80
CA GLU A 81 -11.26 7.06 -6.71
C GLU A 81 -12.38 7.63 -7.58
N TYR A 82 -12.52 7.17 -8.81
CA TYR A 82 -13.41 7.76 -9.81
C TYR A 82 -14.34 6.70 -10.40
N PRO A 83 -15.58 7.07 -10.79
CA PRO A 83 -16.39 6.21 -11.65
C PRO A 83 -15.66 5.84 -12.93
N TRP A 84 -15.96 4.65 -13.46
CA TRP A 84 -15.43 4.19 -14.74
C TRP A 84 -16.52 3.52 -15.57
N GLU A 85 -16.39 3.61 -16.88
CA GLU A 85 -17.29 2.94 -17.81
C GLU A 85 -16.81 1.49 -18.04
N ALA A 86 -17.73 0.54 -17.95
CA ALA A 86 -17.51 -0.84 -18.35
C ALA A 86 -18.42 -1.18 -19.54
N PRO A 87 -17.98 -2.04 -20.47
CA PRO A 87 -18.84 -2.53 -21.53
C PRO A 87 -20.12 -3.19 -20.98
N PRO A 88 -21.29 -3.01 -21.63
CA PRO A 88 -21.57 -2.26 -22.85
C PRO A 88 -22.10 -0.83 -22.58
N SER A 89 -21.43 -0.03 -21.74
CA SER A 89 -21.84 1.31 -21.24
C SER A 89 -22.53 1.32 -19.87
N THR A 90 -22.06 0.47 -18.96
CA THR A 90 -22.41 0.55 -17.54
C THR A 90 -21.41 1.45 -16.82
N ILE A 91 -21.90 2.49 -16.13
CA ILE A 91 -21.05 3.29 -15.23
C ILE A 91 -20.98 2.58 -13.88
N ASN A 92 -19.77 2.16 -13.50
CA ASN A 92 -19.49 1.65 -12.17
C ASN A 92 -19.03 2.78 -11.27
N VAL A 93 -19.54 2.82 -10.04
CA VAL A 93 -19.10 3.77 -9.02
C VAL A 93 -18.31 3.03 -7.93
N PRO A 94 -17.14 3.54 -7.49
CA PRO A 94 -16.31 2.85 -6.51
C PRO A 94 -17.05 2.49 -5.23
N ALA A 95 -17.94 3.38 -4.75
CA ALA A 95 -18.67 3.21 -3.50
C ALA A 95 -19.63 2.01 -3.49
N SER A 96 -20.12 1.57 -4.67
CA SER A 96 -21.00 0.41 -4.79
C SER A 96 -20.32 -0.80 -5.44
N TYR A 97 -19.07 -0.65 -5.90
CA TYR A 97 -18.33 -1.72 -6.54
C TYR A 97 -17.67 -2.63 -5.51
N ASN A 98 -17.92 -3.93 -5.61
CA ASN A 98 -17.29 -4.91 -4.73
C ASN A 98 -15.90 -5.30 -5.25
N PHE A 99 -14.88 -4.56 -4.83
CA PHE A 99 -13.49 -4.87 -5.19
C PHE A 99 -13.08 -6.26 -4.70
N PRO A 100 -12.44 -7.11 -5.54
CA PRO A 100 -11.99 -8.45 -5.14
C PRO A 100 -11.11 -8.44 -3.88
N VAL A 101 -10.22 -7.46 -3.77
CA VAL A 101 -9.32 -7.28 -2.62
C VAL A 101 -10.05 -7.09 -1.28
N ASN A 102 -11.34 -6.72 -1.30
CA ASN A 102 -12.16 -6.61 -0.08
C ASN A 102 -12.28 -7.94 0.66
N SER A 103 -12.35 -9.05 -0.08
CA SER A 103 -12.41 -10.39 0.52
C SER A 103 -11.06 -10.75 1.14
N THR A 104 -9.97 -10.51 0.43
CA THR A 104 -8.59 -10.68 0.89
C THR A 104 -8.30 -9.87 2.15
N LEU A 105 -8.80 -8.62 2.23
CA LEU A 105 -8.62 -7.75 3.39
C LEU A 105 -9.28 -8.27 4.67
N ARG A 106 -10.30 -9.12 4.54
CA ARG A 106 -11.01 -9.73 5.67
C ARG A 106 -10.29 -10.97 6.21
N LEU A 107 -9.37 -11.56 5.44
CA LEU A 107 -8.53 -12.69 5.84
C LEU A 107 -7.40 -12.26 6.79
N PRO A 108 -6.75 -13.20 7.51
CA PRO A 108 -5.68 -12.86 8.45
C PRO A 108 -4.54 -12.02 7.85
N GLY A 109 -4.09 -12.34 6.63
CA GLY A 109 -3.04 -11.57 5.93
C GLY A 109 -3.46 -10.12 5.66
N GLY A 110 -4.69 -9.92 5.20
CA GLY A 110 -5.25 -8.58 4.98
C GLY A 110 -5.34 -7.75 6.26
N ARG A 111 -5.84 -8.34 7.34
CA ARG A 111 -5.88 -7.67 8.67
C ARG A 111 -4.50 -7.33 9.18
N ASN A 112 -3.52 -8.22 8.97
CA ASN A 112 -2.13 -7.97 9.32
C ASN A 112 -1.55 -6.79 8.53
N LEU A 113 -1.80 -6.72 7.21
CA LEU A 113 -1.37 -5.58 6.39
C LEU A 113 -1.97 -4.26 6.89
N LEU A 114 -3.27 -4.24 7.20
CA LEU A 114 -3.94 -3.05 7.73
C LEU A 114 -3.37 -2.63 9.09
N ARG A 115 -3.13 -3.59 9.99
CA ARG A 115 -2.50 -3.33 11.30
C ARG A 115 -1.08 -2.79 11.14
N LEU A 116 -0.26 -3.41 10.30
CA LEU A 116 1.11 -2.97 10.04
C LEU A 116 1.12 -1.55 9.45
N THR A 117 0.25 -1.29 8.48
CA THR A 117 0.09 0.05 7.88
C THR A 117 -0.30 1.09 8.92
N LYS A 118 -1.23 0.75 9.82
CA LYS A 118 -1.62 1.63 10.93
C LYS A 118 -0.45 1.94 11.86
N VAL A 119 0.32 0.93 12.29
CA VAL A 119 1.51 1.14 13.15
C VAL A 119 2.53 2.06 12.48
N MET A 120 2.82 1.83 11.19
CA MET A 120 3.77 2.67 10.45
C MET A 120 3.26 4.10 10.23
N LEU A 121 1.94 4.28 10.07
CA LEU A 121 1.32 5.60 9.96
C LEU A 121 1.37 6.35 11.29
N ASP A 122 0.95 5.70 12.39
CA ASP A 122 0.86 6.31 13.72
C ASP A 122 2.25 6.69 14.28
N ARG A 123 3.30 5.97 13.85
CA ARG A 123 4.68 6.16 14.31
C ARG A 123 5.65 6.52 13.18
N PHE A 124 5.16 7.21 12.15
CA PHE A 124 5.94 7.55 10.95
C PHE A 124 7.31 8.15 11.28
N TYR A 125 7.34 9.20 12.11
CA TYR A 125 8.58 9.91 12.47
C TYR A 125 9.53 9.08 13.37
N VAL A 126 9.03 8.03 14.02
CA VAL A 126 9.91 7.14 14.80
C VAL A 126 10.67 6.19 13.88
N PHE A 127 10.09 5.85 12.73
CA PHE A 127 10.62 4.83 11.84
C PHE A 127 11.33 5.39 10.61
N PHE A 128 10.93 6.56 10.10
CA PHE A 128 11.31 7.03 8.77
C PHE A 128 11.89 8.45 8.73
N THR A 129 12.21 9.05 9.87
CA THR A 129 12.97 10.31 9.98
C THR A 129 14.07 10.16 11.01
#